data_AF-A0A9X0BG13-F1
#
_entry.id   AF-A0A9X0BG13-F1
#
_cell.length_a   1.000
_cell.length_b   1.000
_cell.length_c   1.000
_cell.angle_alpha   90.00
_cell.angle_beta   90.00
_cell.angle_gamma   90.00
#
_symmetry.space_group_name_H-M   'P 1'
#
loop_
_entity.id
_entity.type
_entity.pdbx_description
1 polymer ?
#
loop_
_entity_poly.entity_id
_entity_poly.type
_entity_poly.pdbx_seq_one_letter_code
_entity_poly.pdbx_strand_id
1 'polypeptide(L)'
;MDCLAAISMLWDGMRKRVMRGVPKDEAIVFIDAQRGADDLVVTFCRGFSPDYLSWSEFKSLGSFATSEVVAAGWSCRKLDQIAESVREGLFLEEELDQLREQARDKRNRVSIRPSG
;
A
#
# COMPACT_ATOMS: atom_id res chain seq x y z
N MET A 1 -0.30 -16.81 15.15
CA MET A 1 0.79 -15.91 15.56
C MET A 1 1.06 -14.94 14.42
N ASP A 2 0.19 -13.94 14.36
CA ASP A 2 0.33 -12.57 13.87
C ASP A 2 1.25 -12.33 12.66
N CYS A 3 0.74 -12.65 11.46
CA CYS A 3 1.31 -12.22 10.18
C CYS A 3 1.56 -10.69 10.12
N LEU A 4 0.81 -9.91 10.89
CA LEU A 4 0.97 -8.46 11.02
C LEU A 4 2.29 -8.05 11.69
N ALA A 5 2.80 -8.83 12.65
CA ALA A 5 4.06 -8.52 13.34
C ALA A 5 5.28 -8.72 12.43
N ALA A 6 5.25 -9.74 11.58
CA ALA A 6 6.32 -10.00 10.60
C ALA A 6 6.38 -8.92 9.51
N ILE A 7 5.21 -8.40 9.08
CA ILE A 7 5.12 -7.28 8.14
C ILE A 7 5.70 -5.99 8.76
N SER A 8 5.44 -5.75 10.05
CA SER A 8 6.01 -4.61 10.80
C SER A 8 7.54 -4.66 10.90
N MET A 9 8.15 -5.83 11.11
CA MET A 9 9.61 -5.94 11.28
C MET A 9 10.40 -5.76 9.97
N LEU A 10 9.87 -6.24 8.84
CA LEU A 10 10.46 -6.01 7.52
C LEU A 10 10.31 -4.54 7.05
N TRP A 11 9.35 -3.82 7.65
CA TRP A 11 9.04 -2.41 7.38
C TRP A 11 9.98 -1.45 8.12
N ASP A 12 10.39 -1.74 9.37
CA ASP A 12 11.32 -0.89 10.12
C ASP A 12 12.71 -0.77 9.47
N GLY A 13 13.17 -1.82 8.77
CA GLY A 13 14.40 -1.78 7.98
C GLY A 13 14.29 -0.91 6.72
N MET A 14 13.10 -0.91 6.08
CA MET A 14 12.81 -0.11 4.88
C MET A 14 12.60 1.37 5.23
N ARG A 15 11.92 1.69 6.34
CA ARG A 15 11.74 3.05 6.91
C ARG A 15 13.05 3.82 7.03
N LYS A 16 14.10 3.17 7.55
CA LYS A 16 15.42 3.80 7.78
C LYS A 16 16.21 4.10 6.49
N ARG A 17 15.81 3.52 5.34
CA ARG A 17 16.43 3.78 4.03
C ARG A 17 15.68 4.84 3.23
N VAL A 18 14.34 4.80 3.22
CA VAL A 18 13.51 5.71 2.42
C VAL A 18 13.44 7.12 3.03
N MET A 19 13.40 7.25 4.36
CA MET A 19 13.28 8.55 5.05
C MET A 19 14.58 9.38 5.11
N ARG A 20 15.63 8.98 4.40
CA ARG A 20 16.93 9.67 4.44
C ARG A 20 16.97 10.74 3.34
N GLY A 21 16.39 11.91 3.63
CA GLY A 21 16.53 13.11 2.78
C GLY A 21 15.23 13.72 2.23
N VAL A 22 14.06 13.14 2.52
CA VAL A 22 12.77 13.73 2.14
C VAL A 22 12.29 14.69 3.25
N PRO A 23 11.82 15.91 2.93
CA PRO A 23 11.21 16.80 3.91
C PRO A 23 10.09 16.08 4.67
N LYS A 24 10.13 16.16 6.01
CA LYS A 24 9.31 15.35 6.94
C LYS A 24 7.79 15.50 6.77
N ASP A 25 7.32 16.54 6.07
CA ASP A 25 5.90 16.89 5.99
C ASP A 25 5.15 16.35 4.74
N GLU A 26 5.87 15.75 3.77
CA GLU A 26 5.29 15.30 2.50
C GLU A 26 5.51 13.82 2.16
N ALA A 27 6.33 13.10 2.93
CA ALA A 27 6.56 11.68 2.68
C ALA A 27 5.33 10.84 3.06
N ILE A 28 4.51 10.54 2.06
CA ILE A 28 3.47 9.51 2.14
C ILE A 28 4.11 8.16 1.84
N VAL A 29 3.74 7.13 2.59
CA VAL A 29 4.13 5.75 2.27
C VAL A 29 2.91 4.87 2.34
N PHE A 30 2.57 4.23 1.23
CA PHE A 30 1.47 3.28 1.17
C PHE A 30 1.83 1.98 1.90
N ILE A 31 0.95 1.48 2.76
CA ILE A 31 1.18 0.29 3.58
C ILE A 31 0.32 -0.88 3.10
N ASP A 32 -1.00 -0.70 3.13
CA ASP A 32 -1.97 -1.76 2.86
C ASP A 32 -3.31 -1.17 2.42
N ALA A 33 -4.20 -2.04 1.92
CA ALA A 33 -5.58 -1.72 1.66
C ALA A 33 -6.52 -2.76 2.27
N GLN A 34 -7.66 -2.31 2.78
CA GLN A 34 -8.68 -3.12 3.44
C GLN A 34 -10.06 -2.79 2.88
N ARG A 35 -11.01 -3.70 3.05
CA ARG A 35 -12.40 -3.46 2.69
C ARG A 35 -13.05 -2.49 3.68
N GLY A 36 -13.52 -1.34 3.21
CA GLY A 36 -14.39 -0.46 4.00
C GLY A 36 -15.88 -0.74 3.78
N ALA A 37 -16.72 0.09 4.39
CA ALA A 37 -18.18 -0.02 4.26
C ALA A 37 -18.66 0.31 2.84
N ASP A 38 -18.15 1.40 2.27
CA ASP A 38 -18.57 1.94 0.97
C ASP A 38 -17.45 1.97 -0.08
N ASP A 39 -16.19 2.04 0.35
CA ASP A 39 -15.01 2.05 -0.53
C ASP A 39 -13.88 1.26 0.13
N LEU A 40 -12.84 0.95 -0.64
CA LEU A 40 -11.60 0.40 -0.11
C LEU A 40 -10.95 1.44 0.82
N VAL A 41 -10.54 1.02 2.02
CA VAL A 41 -9.82 1.88 2.97
C VAL A 41 -8.34 1.56 2.86
N VAL A 42 -7.53 2.57 2.56
CA VAL A 42 -6.08 2.42 2.48
C VAL A 42 -5.44 2.89 3.78
N THR A 43 -4.46 2.11 4.22
CA THR A 43 -3.57 2.45 5.33
C THR A 43 -2.27 2.97 4.74
N PHE A 44 -1.86 4.16 5.14
CA PHE A 44 -0.59 4.76 4.73
C PHE A 44 0.03 5.49 5.91
N CYS A 45 1.32 5.81 5.84
CA CYS A 45 1.95 6.71 6.79
C CYS A 45 2.17 8.08 6.17
N ARG A 46 1.88 9.13 6.94
CA ARG A 46 2.36 10.48 6.67
C ARG A 46 3.39 10.84 7.72
N GLY A 47 4.67 10.78 7.35
CA GLY A 47 5.76 10.86 8.33
C GLY A 47 5.82 9.64 9.26
N PHE A 48 5.36 9.78 10.51
CA PHE A 48 5.44 8.72 11.53
C PHE A 48 4.09 8.18 12.00
N SER A 49 2.97 8.84 11.66
CA SER A 49 1.63 8.40 12.03
C SER A 49 1.01 7.55 10.91
N PRO A 50 0.37 6.41 11.24
CA PRO A 50 -0.53 5.76 10.31
C PRO A 50 -1.81 6.59 10.17
N ASP A 51 -2.20 6.82 8.93
CA ASP A 51 -3.45 7.46 8.54
C ASP A 51 -4.27 6.48 7.70
N TYR A 52 -5.59 6.71 7.68
CA TYR A 52 -6.56 5.89 6.97
C TYR A 52 -7.43 6.80 6.11
N LEU A 53 -7.55 6.49 4.83
CA LEU A 53 -8.43 7.20 3.90
C LEU A 53 -9.16 6.20 3.02
N SER A 54 -10.31 6.57 2.48
CA SER A 54 -10.87 5.83 1.35
C SER A 54 -9.91 5.89 0.15
N TRP A 55 -9.97 4.90 -0.72
CA TRP A 55 -9.15 4.86 -1.93
C TRP A 55 -9.42 6.08 -2.81
N SER A 56 -10.67 6.52 -2.89
CA SER A 56 -11.07 7.74 -3.59
C SER A 56 -10.43 9.00 -3.01
N GLU A 57 -10.41 9.16 -1.69
CA GLU A 57 -9.74 10.29 -1.02
C GLU A 57 -8.22 10.22 -1.17
N PHE A 58 -7.63 9.03 -1.02
CA PHE A 58 -6.20 8.85 -1.18
C PHE A 58 -5.72 9.22 -2.59
N LYS A 59 -6.46 8.84 -3.63
CA LYS A 59 -6.17 9.28 -5.01
C LYS A 59 -6.28 10.80 -5.18
N SER A 60 -7.17 11.43 -4.42
CA SER A 60 -7.36 12.89 -4.45
C SER A 60 -6.17 13.66 -3.85
N LEU A 61 -5.29 12.99 -3.10
CA LEU A 61 -4.01 13.57 -2.66
C LEU A 61 -3.09 13.89 -3.84
N GLY A 62 -3.23 13.18 -4.96
CA GLY A 62 -2.54 13.46 -6.21
C GLY A 62 -1.61 12.34 -6.68
N SER A 63 -0.88 12.60 -7.75
CA SER A 63 -0.06 11.60 -8.45
C SER A 63 1.10 11.05 -7.62
N PHE A 64 1.62 11.82 -6.66
CA PHE A 64 2.66 11.36 -5.74
C PHE A 64 2.16 10.22 -4.84
N ALA A 65 0.94 10.30 -4.32
CA ALA A 65 0.34 9.25 -3.50
C ALA A 65 0.15 7.96 -4.31
N THR A 66 -0.31 8.07 -5.57
CA THR A 66 -0.44 6.90 -6.45
C THR A 66 0.90 6.30 -6.87
N SER A 67 1.97 7.10 -6.92
CA SER A 67 3.32 6.60 -7.19
C SER A 67 3.82 5.72 -6.04
N GLU A 68 3.49 6.06 -4.79
CA GLU A 68 3.86 5.27 -3.61
C GLU A 68 3.17 3.90 -3.57
N VAL A 69 1.94 3.80 -4.07
CA VAL A 69 1.23 2.52 -4.25
C VAL A 69 2.03 1.60 -5.18
N VAL A 70 2.49 2.14 -6.30
CA VAL A 70 3.31 1.39 -7.28
C VAL A 70 4.67 1.03 -6.68
N ALA A 71 5.29 1.95 -5.93
CA ALA A 71 6.54 1.71 -5.22
C ALA A 71 6.42 0.61 -4.16
N ALA A 72 5.26 0.52 -3.49
CA ALA A 72 4.91 -0.56 -2.57
C ALA A 72 4.61 -1.90 -3.29
N GLY A 73 4.65 -1.94 -4.63
CA GLY A 73 4.43 -3.13 -5.44
C GLY A 73 2.96 -3.38 -5.80
N TRP A 74 2.05 -2.56 -5.31
CA TRP A 74 0.62 -2.67 -5.58
C TRP A 74 0.28 -2.17 -6.99
N SER A 75 -0.91 -2.53 -7.47
CA SER A 75 -1.42 -2.06 -8.75
C SER A 75 -2.59 -1.12 -8.53
N CYS A 76 -2.43 0.17 -8.87
CA CYS A 76 -3.52 1.15 -8.79
C CYS A 76 -4.76 0.69 -9.57
N ARG A 77 -4.56 0.14 -10.78
CA ARG A 77 -5.65 -0.41 -11.59
C ARG A 77 -6.41 -1.54 -10.90
N LYS A 78 -5.72 -2.41 -10.16
CA LYS A 78 -6.37 -3.49 -9.41
C LYS A 78 -7.09 -2.95 -8.18
N LEU A 79 -6.52 -1.97 -7.49
CA LEU A 79 -7.19 -1.29 -6.39
C LEU A 79 -8.46 -0.56 -6.86
N ASP A 80 -8.44 0.06 -8.06
CA ASP A 80 -9.62 0.66 -8.67
C ASP A 80 -10.73 -0.36 -8.92
N GLN A 81 -10.38 -1.53 -9.48
CA GLN A 81 -11.34 -2.63 -9.71
C GLN A 81 -11.94 -3.13 -8.40
N ILE A 82 -11.12 -3.34 -7.38
CA ILE A 82 -11.59 -3.81 -6.08
C ILE A 82 -12.49 -2.77 -5.42
N ALA A 83 -12.11 -1.49 -5.46
CA ALA A 83 -12.93 -0.38 -4.95
C ALA A 83 -14.29 -0.26 -5.66
N GLU A 84 -14.33 -0.52 -6.96
CA GLU A 84 -15.58 -0.64 -7.72
C GLU A 84 -16.41 -1.83 -7.25
N SER A 85 -15.83 -3.03 -7.12
CA SER A 85 -16.51 -4.20 -6.58
C SER A 85 -17.05 -3.98 -5.16
N VAL A 86 -16.35 -3.22 -4.30
CA VAL A 86 -16.84 -2.83 -2.97
C VAL A 86 -18.10 -1.97 -3.09
N ARG A 87 -18.08 -0.93 -3.91
CA ARG A 87 -19.22 -0.03 -4.14
C ARG A 87 -20.42 -0.76 -4.75
N GLU A 88 -20.18 -1.75 -5.59
CA GLU A 88 -21.23 -2.58 -6.20
C GLU A 88 -21.74 -3.71 -5.28
N GLY A 89 -21.08 -3.94 -4.14
CA GLY A 89 -21.42 -5.04 -3.23
C GLY A 89 -21.01 -6.42 -3.75
N LEU A 90 -20.14 -6.48 -4.77
CA LEU A 90 -19.62 -7.70 -5.39
C LEU A 90 -18.22 -8.08 -4.89
N PHE A 91 -17.73 -7.39 -3.87
CA PHE A 91 -16.39 -7.59 -3.34
C PHE A 91 -16.15 -9.01 -2.83
N LEU A 92 -15.08 -9.62 -3.34
CA LEU A 92 -14.53 -10.88 -2.86
C LEU A 92 -13.23 -10.60 -2.11
N GLU A 93 -13.17 -11.02 -0.85
CA GLU A 93 -11.98 -10.83 0.00
C GLU A 93 -10.72 -11.48 -0.60
N GLU A 94 -10.90 -12.61 -1.29
CA GLU A 94 -9.84 -13.32 -2.01
C GLU A 94 -9.14 -12.46 -3.07
N GLU A 95 -9.85 -11.53 -3.73
CA GLU A 95 -9.24 -10.65 -4.74
C GLU A 95 -8.23 -9.68 -4.12
N LEU A 96 -8.54 -9.19 -2.91
CA LEU A 96 -7.66 -8.30 -2.17
C LEU A 96 -6.45 -9.06 -1.61
N ASP A 97 -6.65 -10.28 -1.13
CA ASP A 97 -5.55 -11.13 -0.64
C ASP A 97 -4.61 -11.55 -1.76
N GLN A 98 -5.14 -11.90 -2.95
CA GLN A 98 -4.31 -12.15 -4.13
C GLN A 98 -3.50 -10.91 -4.52
N LEU A 99 -4.08 -9.71 -4.42
CA LEU A 99 -3.37 -8.48 -4.73
C LEU A 99 -2.25 -8.19 -3.71
N ARG A 100 -2.46 -8.48 -2.42
CA ARG A 100 -1.43 -8.40 -1.38
C ARG A 100 -0.25 -9.31 -1.67
N GLU A 101 -0.51 -10.57 -2.00
CA GLU A 101 0.56 -11.52 -2.34
C GLU A 101 1.30 -11.10 -3.61
N GLN A 102 0.60 -10.59 -4.64
CA GLN A 102 1.25 -10.04 -5.83
C GLN A 102 2.16 -8.85 -5.53
N ALA A 103 1.74 -7.94 -4.65
CA ALA A 103 2.55 -6.81 -4.23
C ALA A 103 3.82 -7.28 -3.49
N ARG A 104 3.66 -8.28 -2.61
CA ARG A 104 4.77 -8.90 -1.89
C ARG A 104 5.77 -9.58 -2.83
N ASP A 105 5.29 -10.34 -3.80
CA ASP A 105 6.13 -11.02 -4.80
C ASP A 105 6.91 -10.04 -5.67
N LYS A 106 6.28 -8.93 -6.09
CA LYS A 106 6.97 -7.86 -6.82
C LYS A 106 8.09 -7.25 -5.99
N ARG A 107 7.85 -6.96 -4.71
CA ARG A 107 8.88 -6.44 -3.81
C ARG A 107 10.04 -7.42 -3.64
N ASN A 108 9.74 -8.72 -3.50
CA ASN A 108 10.76 -9.77 -3.40
C ASN A 108 11.59 -9.88 -4.69
N ARG A 109 10.96 -9.82 -5.87
CA ARG A 109 11.66 -9.85 -7.18
C ARG A 109 12.61 -8.67 -7.38
N VAL A 110 12.27 -7.49 -6.88
CA VAL A 110 13.16 -6.32 -6.94
C VAL A 110 14.38 -6.50 -6.03
N SER A 111 14.24 -7.21 -4.90
CA SER A 111 15.34 -7.45 -3.95
C SER A 111 16.36 -8.50 -4.40
N ILE A 112 16.03 -9.35 -5.39
CA ILE A 112 16.85 -10.51 -5.79
C ILE A 112 17.81 -10.19 -6.97
N ARG A 113 17.86 -8.96 -7.49
CA ARG A 113 18.91 -8.62 -8.47
C ARG A 113 20.23 -8.37 -7.74
N PRO A 114 21.27 -9.20 -7.89
CA PRO A 114 22.60 -8.81 -7.47
C PRO A 114 23.04 -7.70 -8.43
N SER A 115 23.41 -6.55 -7.88
CA SER A 115 24.20 -5.58 -8.63
C SER A 115 25.46 -6.30 -9.12
N GLY A 116 25.55 -6.50 -10.44
CA GLY A 116 26.79 -6.90 -11.10
C GLY A 116 27.79 -5.74 -11.10
#